data_AF-K2PJR3-F1
#
_entry.id   AF-K2PJR3-F1
#
_cell.length_a   1.000
_cell.length_b   1.000
_cell.length_c   1.000
_cell.angle_alpha   90.00
_cell.angle_beta   90.00
_cell.angle_gamma   90.00
#
_symmetry.space_group_name_H-M   'P 1'
#
loop_
_entity.id
_entity.type
_entity.pdbx_description
1 polymer ?
#
loop_
_entity_poly.entity_id
_entity_poly.type
_entity_poly.pdbx_seq_one_letter_code
_entity_poly.pdbx_strand_id
1 'polypeptide(L)'
;MPIKFRMRSEQRDHRNDSLRLARLLSALDEMEVGLNKEHKGLKRRYESAAMAAAFAQQYIEDEETTEKLSAEIEDMTETLRKYRRRMDTLEQQIALVEQLRATTEDFADDLGFGREAGRAASHARH
;
A
#
# COMPACT_ATOMS: atom_id res chain seq x y z
N MET A 1 5.44 -50.55 -27.99
CA MET A 1 5.41 -49.91 -26.65
C MET A 1 4.61 -48.63 -26.75
N PRO A 2 3.36 -48.53 -26.24
CA PRO A 2 2.66 -47.26 -26.28
C PRO A 2 3.29 -46.33 -25.24
N ILE A 3 3.67 -45.12 -25.67
CA ILE A 3 4.11 -44.04 -24.79
C ILE A 3 2.89 -43.63 -23.95
N LYS A 4 2.80 -44.08 -22.69
CA LYS A 4 1.81 -43.57 -21.75
C LYS A 4 2.21 -42.15 -21.35
N PHE A 5 1.58 -41.15 -21.98
CA PHE A 5 1.61 -39.79 -21.46
C PHE A 5 0.96 -39.80 -20.08
N ARG A 6 1.76 -39.54 -19.05
CA ARG A 6 1.31 -39.43 -17.66
C ARG A 6 0.67 -38.04 -17.50
N MET A 7 -0.51 -37.85 -18.07
CA MET A 7 -1.28 -36.63 -17.85
C MET A 7 -1.58 -36.48 -16.36
N ARG A 8 -1.35 -35.27 -15.83
CA ARG A 8 -1.74 -34.91 -14.47
C ARG A 8 -3.27 -34.91 -14.37
N SER A 9 -3.81 -35.14 -13.18
CA SER A 9 -5.26 -35.06 -12.98
C SER A 9 -5.71 -33.61 -12.95
N GLU A 10 -6.77 -33.30 -13.70
CA GLU A 10 -7.42 -31.99 -13.76
C GLU A 10 -7.73 -31.43 -12.37
N GLN A 11 -8.22 -32.28 -11.47
CA GLN A 11 -8.52 -31.90 -10.08
C GLN A 11 -7.28 -31.41 -9.30
N ARG A 12 -6.09 -31.94 -9.58
CA ARG A 12 -4.86 -31.49 -8.94
C ARG A 12 -4.40 -30.15 -9.51
N ASP A 13 -4.57 -29.95 -10.80
CA ASP A 13 -4.21 -28.69 -11.46
C ASP A 13 -5.14 -27.57 -10.97
N HIS A 14 -6.45 -27.81 -10.93
CA HIS A 14 -7.46 -26.91 -10.35
C HIS A 14 -7.12 -26.51 -8.89
N ARG A 15 -6.73 -27.48 -8.04
CA ARG A 15 -6.32 -27.21 -6.66
C ARG A 15 -5.03 -26.38 -6.57
N ASN A 16 -4.08 -26.59 -7.48
CA ASN A 16 -2.85 -25.81 -7.48
C ASN A 16 -3.11 -24.36 -7.90
N ASP A 17 -4.02 -24.15 -8.86
CA ASP A 17 -4.37 -22.83 -9.36
C ASP A 17 -5.14 -22.04 -8.31
N SER A 18 -6.10 -22.66 -7.60
CA SER A 18 -6.77 -22.01 -6.46
C SER A 18 -5.79 -21.60 -5.36
N LEU A 19 -4.80 -22.46 -5.05
CA LEU A 19 -3.77 -22.15 -4.07
C LEU A 19 -2.84 -21.01 -4.50
N ARG A 20 -2.51 -20.92 -5.79
CA ARG A 20 -1.68 -19.82 -6.33
C ARG A 20 -2.41 -18.49 -6.24
N LEU A 21 -3.69 -18.45 -6.60
CA LEU A 21 -4.51 -17.24 -6.54
C LEU A 21 -4.73 -16.79 -5.09
N ALA A 22 -5.02 -17.73 -4.18
CA ALA A 22 -5.14 -17.42 -2.75
C ALA A 22 -3.85 -16.81 -2.18
N ARG A 23 -2.68 -17.31 -2.58
CA ARG A 23 -1.38 -16.75 -2.17
C ARG A 23 -1.14 -15.35 -2.74
N LEU A 24 -1.50 -15.13 -3.99
CA LEU A 24 -1.38 -13.81 -4.62
C LEU A 24 -2.25 -12.78 -3.90
N LEU A 25 -3.52 -13.12 -3.63
CA LEU A 25 -4.44 -12.24 -2.89
C LEU A 25 -3.93 -11.96 -1.46
N SER A 26 -3.41 -12.96 -0.76
CA SER A 26 -2.81 -12.77 0.56
C SER A 26 -1.62 -11.80 0.53
N ALA A 27 -0.75 -11.92 -0.48
CA ALA A 27 0.38 -11.02 -0.64
C ALA A 27 -0.08 -9.57 -0.96
N LEU A 28 -1.14 -9.41 -1.76
CA LEU A 28 -1.74 -8.10 -2.05
C LEU A 28 -2.35 -7.48 -0.80
N ASP A 29 -3.09 -8.24 0.00
CA ASP A 29 -3.65 -7.77 1.28
C ASP A 29 -2.53 -7.32 2.24
N GLU A 30 -1.44 -8.09 2.38
CA GLU A 30 -0.29 -7.73 3.21
C GLU A 30 0.39 -6.43 2.75
N MET A 31 0.58 -6.27 1.43
CA MET A 31 1.13 -5.05 0.84
C MET A 31 0.22 -3.84 1.10
N GLU A 32 -1.09 -3.98 0.90
CA GLU A 32 -2.07 -2.93 1.13
C GLU A 32 -2.05 -2.46 2.60
N VAL A 33 -2.01 -3.40 3.55
CA VAL A 33 -1.91 -3.08 4.98
C VAL A 33 -0.61 -2.33 5.30
N GLY A 34 0.52 -2.77 4.74
CA GLY A 34 1.81 -2.12 4.92
C GLY A 34 1.84 -0.69 4.39
N LEU A 35 1.36 -0.48 3.16
CA LEU A 35 1.30 0.83 2.51
C LEU A 35 0.37 1.79 3.25
N ASN A 36 -0.82 1.34 3.64
CA ASN A 36 -1.77 2.14 4.41
C ASN A 36 -1.21 2.53 5.79
N LYS A 37 -0.48 1.62 6.45
CA LYS A 37 0.16 1.92 7.73
C LYS A 37 1.25 2.97 7.58
N GLU A 38 2.08 2.87 6.54
CA GLU A 38 3.11 3.87 6.25
C GLU A 38 2.49 5.23 5.93
N HIS A 39 1.47 5.28 5.06
CA HIS A 39 0.77 6.51 4.68
C HIS A 39 0.17 7.21 5.89
N LYS A 40 -0.57 6.47 6.73
CA LYS A 40 -1.13 7.01 8.00
C LYS A 40 -0.05 7.54 8.93
N GLY A 41 1.09 6.85 9.03
CA GLY A 41 2.23 7.29 9.84
C GLY A 41 2.90 8.57 9.30
N LEU A 42 3.00 8.71 7.98
CA LEU A 42 3.52 9.92 7.34
C LEU A 42 2.56 11.08 7.46
N LYS A 43 1.26 10.87 7.25
CA LYS A 43 0.23 11.88 7.38
C LYS A 43 0.24 12.54 8.76
N ARG A 44 0.32 11.74 9.83
CA ARG A 44 0.44 12.26 11.21
C ARG A 44 1.68 13.12 11.42
N ARG A 45 2.84 12.69 10.88
CA ARG A 45 4.09 13.45 11.01
C ARG A 45 4.06 14.75 10.20
N TYR A 46 3.47 14.71 9.01
CA TYR A 46 3.24 15.90 8.20
C TYR A 46 2.32 16.89 8.91
N GLU A 47 1.20 16.45 9.47
CA GLU A 47 0.26 17.31 10.21
C GLU A 47 0.97 17.96 11.43
N SER A 48 1.76 17.19 12.17
CA SER A 48 2.55 17.70 13.29
C SER A 48 3.60 18.73 12.84
N ALA A 49 4.32 18.45 11.75
CA ALA A 49 5.33 19.35 11.21
C ALA A 49 4.71 20.64 10.63
N ALA A 50 3.56 20.53 9.96
CA ALA A 50 2.85 21.66 9.40
C ALA A 50 2.32 22.58 10.51
N MET A 51 1.81 22.02 11.60
CA MET A 51 1.39 22.76 12.77
C MET A 51 2.57 23.48 13.44
N ALA A 52 3.72 22.81 13.61
CA ALA A 52 4.93 23.43 14.14
C ALA A 52 5.42 24.59 13.26
N ALA A 53 5.44 24.41 11.93
CA ALA A 53 5.82 25.45 10.98
C ALA A 53 4.87 26.65 11.03
N ALA A 54 3.56 26.43 11.18
CA ALA A 54 2.58 27.51 11.32
C ALA A 54 2.80 28.33 12.61
N PHE A 55 3.08 27.67 13.74
CA PHE A 55 3.42 28.37 14.99
C PHE A 55 4.73 29.14 14.89
N ALA A 56 5.76 28.54 14.29
CA ALA A 56 7.02 29.21 14.04
C ALA A 56 6.80 30.47 13.18
N GLN A 57 6.04 30.37 12.10
CA GLN A 57 5.73 31.51 11.25
C GLN A 57 4.99 32.64 11.99
N GLN A 58 4.02 32.30 12.86
CA GLN A 58 3.31 33.30 13.66
C GLN A 58 4.24 34.02 14.65
N TYR A 59 5.16 33.30 15.29
CA TYR A 59 6.15 33.89 16.19
C TYR A 59 7.12 34.84 15.47
N ILE A 60 7.38 34.58 14.19
CA ILE A 60 8.27 35.37 13.32
C ILE A 60 7.59 36.64 12.82
N GLU A 61 6.27 36.65 12.66
CA GLU A 61 5.54 37.87 12.32
C GLU A 61 5.56 38.89 13.48
N ASP A 62 5.79 38.43 14.71
CA ASP A 62 5.84 39.25 15.93
C ASP A 62 7.26 39.74 16.30
N GLU A 63 8.34 39.17 15.71
CA GLU A 63 9.76 39.51 15.99
C GLU A 63 10.57 39.85 14.71
N GLU A 64 11.61 40.68 14.79
CA GLU A 64 12.49 40.97 13.63
C GLU A 64 13.17 39.69 13.11
N THR A 65 13.03 39.43 11.82
CA THR A 65 13.48 38.19 11.17
C THR A 65 15.01 38.06 11.21
N THR A 66 15.52 36.98 11.80
CA THR A 66 16.96 36.66 11.79
C THR A 66 17.30 35.62 10.71
N GLU A 67 18.54 35.64 10.18
CA GLU A 67 19.00 34.66 9.17
C GLU A 67 18.82 33.20 9.63
N LYS A 68 18.99 32.94 10.93
CA LYS A 68 18.79 31.62 11.54
C LYS A 68 17.34 31.13 11.42
N LEU A 69 16.38 32.02 11.64
CA LEU A 69 14.95 31.78 11.52
C LEU A 69 14.55 31.46 10.07
N SER A 70 15.12 32.20 9.12
CA SER A 70 14.90 31.98 7.69
C SER A 70 15.36 30.59 7.26
N ALA A 71 16.54 30.16 7.73
CA ALA A 71 17.07 28.82 7.42
C ALA A 71 16.19 27.71 8.02
N GLU A 72 15.63 27.93 9.21
CA GLU A 72 14.74 26.97 9.88
C GLU A 72 13.40 26.82 9.14
N ILE A 73 12.82 27.91 8.63
CA ILE A 73 11.61 27.87 7.77
C ILE A 73 11.87 27.09 6.49
N GLU A 74 13.03 27.30 5.86
CA GLU A 74 13.37 26.63 4.61
C GLU A 74 13.51 25.11 4.81
N ASP A 75 14.17 24.68 5.89
CA ASP A 75 14.29 23.26 6.26
C ASP A 75 12.93 22.61 6.56
N MET A 76 12.05 23.31 7.30
CA MET A 76 10.68 22.85 7.56
C MET A 76 9.89 22.71 6.25
N THR A 77 10.01 23.68 5.35
CA THR A 77 9.34 23.66 4.05
C THR A 77 9.83 22.50 3.18
N GLU A 78 11.15 22.24 3.16
CA GLU A 78 11.71 21.11 2.42
C GLU A 78 11.24 19.76 2.99
N THR A 79 11.18 19.65 4.32
CA THR A 79 10.67 18.46 5.01
C THR A 79 9.20 18.19 4.65
N LEU A 80 8.35 19.23 4.67
CA LEU A 80 6.95 19.11 4.26
C LEU A 80 6.80 18.68 2.79
N ARG A 81 7.63 19.21 1.89
CA ARG A 81 7.66 18.78 0.48
C ARG A 81 8.06 17.31 0.33
N LYS A 82 9.06 16.84 1.09
CA LYS A 82 9.49 15.42 1.09
C LYS A 82 8.36 14.51 1.56
N TYR A 83 7.65 14.88 2.63
CA TYR A 83 6.49 14.12 3.10
C TYR A 83 5.37 14.08 2.07
N ARG A 84 5.04 15.21 1.43
CA ARG A 84 4.01 15.26 0.38
C ARG A 84 4.32 14.29 -0.77
N ARG A 85 5.53 14.39 -1.33
CA ARG A 85 5.96 13.52 -2.45
C ARG A 85 5.90 12.04 -2.09
N ARG A 86 6.29 11.67 -0.86
CA ARG A 86 6.22 10.28 -0.41
C ARG A 86 4.76 9.82 -0.24
N MET A 87 3.90 10.66 0.33
CA MET A 87 2.46 10.34 0.45
C MET A 87 1.80 10.17 -0.93
N ASP A 88 2.06 11.06 -1.89
CA ASP A 88 1.54 10.94 -3.25
C ASP A 88 2.02 9.61 -3.91
N THR A 89 3.28 9.22 -3.68
CA THR A 89 3.82 7.94 -4.16
C THR A 89 3.10 6.74 -3.52
N LEU A 90 2.84 6.80 -2.22
CA LEU A 90 2.13 5.74 -1.50
C LEU A 90 0.69 5.62 -1.96
N GLU A 91 0.00 6.73 -2.24
CA GLU A 91 -1.36 6.73 -2.79
C GLU A 91 -1.41 6.03 -4.16
N GLN A 92 -0.42 6.30 -5.03
CA GLN A 92 -0.30 5.59 -6.31
C GLN A 92 -0.05 4.08 -6.12
N GLN A 93 0.79 3.70 -5.16
CA GLN A 93 1.06 2.30 -4.85
C GLN A 93 -0.18 1.59 -4.29
N ILE A 94 -0.94 2.24 -3.41
CA ILE A 94 -2.21 1.71 -2.86
C ILE A 94 -3.20 1.49 -4.00
N ALA A 95 -3.42 2.50 -4.85
CA ALA A 95 -4.33 2.38 -5.98
C ALA A 95 -3.94 1.25 -6.95
N LEU A 96 -2.64 1.04 -7.19
CA LEU A 96 -2.14 -0.07 -7.99
C LEU A 96 -2.45 -1.42 -7.33
N VAL A 97 -2.21 -1.56 -6.03
CA VAL A 97 -2.49 -2.80 -5.29
C VAL A 97 -3.99 -3.12 -5.28
N GLU A 98 -4.85 -2.11 -5.08
CA GLU A 98 -6.30 -2.26 -5.16
C GLU A 98 -6.75 -2.74 -6.55
N GLN A 99 -6.21 -2.16 -7.62
CA GLN A 99 -6.51 -2.59 -9.00
C GLN A 99 -6.05 -4.02 -9.27
N LEU A 100 -4.85 -4.39 -8.82
CA LEU A 100 -4.34 -5.76 -8.96
C LEU A 100 -5.19 -6.76 -8.18
N ARG A 101 -5.65 -6.38 -6.99
CA ARG A 101 -6.55 -7.19 -6.15
C ARG A 101 -7.87 -7.44 -6.86
N ALA A 102 -8.54 -6.38 -7.32
CA ALA A 102 -9.79 -6.51 -8.08
C ALA A 102 -9.62 -7.37 -9.34
N THR A 103 -8.57 -7.12 -10.12
CA THR A 103 -8.28 -7.92 -11.34
C THR A 103 -8.02 -9.40 -11.00
N THR A 104 -7.37 -9.69 -9.88
CA THR A 104 -7.09 -11.05 -9.43
C THR A 104 -8.37 -11.75 -8.93
N GLU A 105 -9.25 -11.02 -8.24
CA GLU A 105 -10.55 -11.51 -7.79
C GLU A 105 -11.44 -11.83 -9.01
N ASP A 106 -11.54 -10.92 -9.99
CA ASP A 106 -12.29 -11.13 -11.23
C ASP A 106 -11.77 -12.35 -12.01
N PHE A 107 -10.45 -12.47 -12.14
CA PHE A 107 -9.83 -13.62 -12.80
C PHE A 107 -10.07 -14.94 -12.06
N ALA A 108 -10.08 -14.91 -10.72
CA ALA A 108 -10.40 -16.08 -9.92
C ALA A 108 -11.88 -16.48 -10.06
N ASP A 109 -12.79 -15.50 -10.15
CA ASP A 109 -14.22 -15.72 -10.38
C ASP A 109 -14.46 -16.36 -11.76
N ASP A 110 -13.83 -15.86 -12.81
CA ASP A 110 -13.92 -16.40 -14.18
C ASP A 110 -13.46 -17.87 -14.26
N LEU A 111 -12.47 -18.24 -13.44
CA LEU A 111 -11.98 -19.62 -13.33
C LEU A 111 -12.81 -20.50 -12.37
N GLY A 112 -13.82 -19.95 -11.71
CA GLY A 112 -14.68 -20.66 -10.76
C GLY A 112 -14.12 -20.79 -9.34
N PHE A 113 -13.06 -20.05 -9.00
CA PHE A 113 -12.38 -20.06 -7.70
C PHE A 113 -12.90 -19.02 -6.70
N GLY A 114 -13.82 -18.15 -7.10
CA GLY A 114 -14.27 -16.99 -6.34
C GLY A 114 -14.65 -17.20 -4.87
N ARG A 115 -15.24 -18.35 -4.55
CA ARG A 115 -15.66 -18.68 -3.18
C ARG A 115 -14.57 -19.35 -2.32
N GLU A 116 -13.53 -19.91 -2.93
CA GLU A 116 -12.43 -20.56 -2.20
C GLU A 116 -11.30 -19.58 -1.87
N ALA A 117 -11.01 -18.65 -2.79
CA ALA A 117 -9.97 -17.64 -2.62
C ALA A 117 -10.30 -16.61 -1.51
N GLY A 118 -11.55 -16.15 -1.43
CA GLY A 118 -12.01 -15.21 -0.40
C GLY A 118 -12.05 -15.81 1.02
N ARG A 119 -12.26 -17.13 1.16
CA ARG A 119 -12.24 -17.81 2.48
C ARG A 119 -10.82 -17.98 3.03
N ALA A 120 -9.84 -18.24 2.17
CA ALA A 120 -8.43 -18.34 2.57
C ALA A 120 -7.89 -16.98 3.06
N ALA A 121 -8.23 -15.87 2.38
CA ALA A 121 -7.86 -14.52 2.80
C ALA A 121 -8.52 -14.12 4.13
N SER A 122 -9.75 -14.56 4.40
CA SER A 122 -10.44 -14.29 5.68
C SER A 122 -9.84 -15.03 6.88
N HIS A 123 -9.17 -16.18 6.68
CA HIS A 123 -8.54 -16.94 7.76
C HIS A 123 -7.16 -16.41 8.17
N ALA A 124 -6.50 -15.58 7.34
CA ALA A 124 -5.25 -14.91 7.70
C ALA A 124 -5.46 -13.63 8.52
N ARG A 125 -6.72 -13.25 8.80
CA ARG A 125 -7.11 -12.03 9.55
C ARG A 125 -7.34 -12.26 11.05
N HIS A 126 -6.99 -13.43 11.57
CA HIS A 126 -7.03 -13.79 13.00
C HIS A 126 -5.65 -14.23 13.47
#